data_AF-A0A191UDH0-F1
#
_entry.id   AF-A0A191UDH0-F1
#
_cell.length_a   1.000
_cell.length_b   1.000
_cell.length_c   1.000
_cell.angle_alpha   90.00
_cell.angle_beta   90.00
_cell.angle_gamma   90.00
#
_symmetry.space_group_name_H-M   'P 1'
#
loop_
_entity.id
_entity.type
_entity.pdbx_description
1 polymer ?
#
loop_
_entity_poly.entity_id
_entity_poly.type
_entity_poly.pdbx_seq_one_letter_code
_entity_poly.pdbx_strand_id
1 'polypeptide(L)'
;MSRLGKMPNWQKWFVMFSVLSCSLSGSIYLVGHEFQVKRSLLGSHDILAIHGVAAMLAILALGSVLPFHLKAGLKSKRKRLSGIGQLSFLGALIITGALLYYGPETIRESVITIHWMVGLLFFAIFLLHVFNVRDQQA
;
A
#
# COMPACT_ATOMS: atom_id res chain seq x y z
N MET A 1 -9.34 31.22 -4.81
CA MET A 1 -9.40 29.81 -5.22
C MET A 1 -8.73 28.98 -4.12
N SER A 2 -9.46 28.11 -3.43
CA SER A 2 -8.93 27.42 -2.25
C SER A 2 -7.83 26.43 -2.66
N ARG A 3 -6.64 26.55 -2.06
CA ARG A 3 -5.51 25.61 -2.19
C ARG A 3 -5.80 24.24 -1.53
N LEU A 4 -7.06 23.82 -1.47
CA LEU A 4 -7.47 22.60 -0.77
C LEU A 4 -7.09 21.39 -1.62
N GLY A 5 -6.07 20.64 -1.17
CA GLY A 5 -5.70 19.34 -1.75
C GLY A 5 -4.43 19.32 -2.60
N LYS A 6 -3.65 20.41 -2.70
CA LYS A 6 -2.30 20.34 -3.29
C LYS A 6 -1.34 19.80 -2.24
N MET A 7 -0.89 18.56 -2.44
CA MET A 7 0.13 17.91 -1.63
C MET A 7 1.49 18.58 -1.87
N PRO A 8 2.25 18.93 -0.81
CA PRO A 8 3.66 19.31 -0.96
C PRO A 8 4.46 18.22 -1.69
N ASN A 9 5.44 18.62 -2.51
CA ASN A 9 6.22 17.68 -3.30
C ASN A 9 6.95 16.63 -2.44
N TRP A 10 7.47 17.03 -1.27
CA TRP A 10 8.12 16.09 -0.36
C TRP A 10 7.18 14.98 0.11
N GLN A 11 5.93 15.35 0.45
CA GLN A 11 4.91 14.41 0.94
C GLN A 11 4.46 13.48 -0.18
N LYS A 12 4.31 14.01 -1.41
CA LYS A 12 4.02 13.21 -2.60
C LYS A 12 5.09 12.13 -2.81
N TRP A 13 6.36 12.52 -2.81
CA TRP A 13 7.47 11.59 -3.01
C TRP A 13 7.58 10.60 -1.85
N PHE A 14 7.37 11.04 -0.61
CA PHE A 14 7.37 10.16 0.55
C PHE A 14 6.31 9.05 0.44
N VAL A 15 5.09 9.40 0.05
CA VAL A 15 4.02 8.42 -0.21
C VAL A 15 4.39 7.48 -1.37
N MET A 16 4.87 8.04 -2.48
CA MET A 16 5.25 7.25 -3.65
C MET A 16 6.35 6.24 -3.33
N PHE A 17 7.44 6.67 -2.71
CA PHE A 17 8.57 5.79 -2.41
C PHE A 17 8.21 4.73 -1.36
N SER A 18 7.50 5.10 -0.30
CA SER A 18 7.11 4.14 0.74
C SER A 18 6.16 3.07 0.21
N VAL A 19 5.11 3.45 -0.52
CA VAL A 19 4.14 2.50 -1.10
C VAL A 19 4.81 1.63 -2.16
N LEU A 20 5.60 2.20 -3.08
CA LEU A 20 6.29 1.41 -4.12
C LEU A 20 7.29 0.42 -3.50
N SER A 21 8.08 0.86 -2.52
CA SER A 21 9.06 -0.01 -1.86
C SER A 21 8.37 -1.16 -1.13
N CYS A 22 7.24 -0.89 -0.48
CA CYS A 22 6.44 -1.90 0.21
C CYS A 22 5.84 -2.92 -0.77
N SER A 23 5.21 -2.45 -1.85
CA SER A 23 4.59 -3.32 -2.86
C SER A 23 5.62 -4.16 -3.62
N LEU A 24 6.78 -3.59 -3.97
CA LEU A 24 7.83 -4.31 -4.68
C LEU A 24 8.49 -5.37 -3.79
N SER A 25 8.88 -5.01 -2.56
CA SER A 25 9.47 -5.97 -1.62
C SER A 25 8.50 -7.11 -1.27
N GLY A 26 7.20 -6.81 -1.09
CA GLY A 26 6.17 -7.83 -0.87
C GLY A 26 5.98 -8.75 -2.07
N SER A 27 6.00 -8.21 -3.29
CA SER A 27 5.91 -9.02 -4.52
C SER A 27 7.13 -9.92 -4.71
N ILE A 28 8.33 -9.41 -4.40
CA ILE A 28 9.57 -10.20 -4.42
C ILE A 28 9.50 -11.33 -3.41
N TYR A 29 9.08 -11.03 -2.18
CA TYR A 29 8.91 -12.03 -1.13
C TYR A 29 7.91 -13.11 -1.53
N LEU A 30 6.75 -12.72 -2.09
CA LEU A 30 5.72 -13.63 -2.57
C LEU A 30 6.27 -14.63 -3.60
N VAL A 31 6.98 -14.12 -4.62
CA VAL A 31 7.59 -14.96 -5.67
C VAL A 31 8.57 -15.97 -5.08
N GLY A 32 9.37 -15.55 -4.10
CA GLY A 32 10.34 -16.42 -3.45
C GLY A 32 9.75 -17.42 -2.47
N HIS A 33 8.87 -16.96 -1.59
CA HIS A 33 8.35 -17.73 -0.48
C HIS A 33 7.17 -18.61 -0.87
N GLU A 34 6.20 -18.08 -1.64
CA GLU A 34 4.98 -18.79 -1.97
C GLU A 34 5.14 -19.62 -3.24
N PHE A 35 5.68 -19.01 -4.30
CA PHE A 35 5.93 -19.69 -5.57
C PHE A 35 7.27 -20.45 -5.62
N GLN A 36 8.04 -20.44 -4.52
CA GLN A 36 9.31 -21.16 -4.36
C GLN A 36 10.41 -20.78 -5.38
N VAL A 37 10.28 -19.64 -6.08
CA VAL A 37 11.25 -19.21 -7.10
C VAL A 37 12.49 -18.64 -6.42
N LYS A 38 13.65 -19.31 -6.53
CA LYS A 38 14.90 -18.88 -5.88
C LYS A 38 14.68 -18.53 -4.41
N ARG A 39 13.98 -19.41 -3.67
CA ARG A 39 13.52 -19.20 -2.29
C ARG A 39 14.60 -18.62 -1.36
N SER A 40 15.83 -19.13 -1.42
CA SER A 40 16.94 -18.66 -0.57
C SER A 40 17.31 -17.19 -0.76
N LEU A 41 17.04 -16.63 -1.95
CA LEU A 41 17.32 -15.23 -2.26
C LEU A 41 16.06 -14.36 -2.09
N LEU A 42 14.98 -14.73 -2.76
CA LEU A 42 13.79 -13.88 -2.88
C LEU A 42 12.81 -14.04 -1.71
N GLY A 43 12.73 -15.25 -1.13
CA GLY A 43 11.89 -15.57 0.03
C GLY A 43 12.67 -15.50 1.35
N SER A 44 13.78 -14.77 1.36
CA SER A 44 14.64 -14.64 2.53
C SER A 44 14.02 -13.72 3.59
N HIS A 45 14.44 -13.91 4.84
CA HIS A 45 14.03 -13.06 5.95
C HIS A 45 14.39 -11.58 5.70
N ASP A 46 15.50 -11.30 5.03
CA ASP A 46 15.94 -9.93 4.76
C ASP A 46 14.94 -9.18 3.87
N ILE A 47 14.40 -9.84 2.84
CA ILE A 47 13.36 -9.25 1.99
C ILE A 47 12.08 -9.01 2.79
N LEU A 48 11.71 -9.94 3.68
CA LEU A 48 10.55 -9.77 4.56
C LEU A 48 10.74 -8.60 5.54
N ALA A 49 11.95 -8.45 6.09
CA ALA A 49 12.29 -7.35 6.98
C ALA A 49 12.23 -5.99 6.26
N ILE A 50 12.76 -5.92 5.03
CA ILE A 50 12.63 -4.73 4.16
C ILE A 50 11.16 -4.41 3.91
N HIS A 51 10.34 -5.43 3.63
CA HIS A 51 8.90 -5.25 3.45
C HIS A 51 8.23 -4.68 4.70
N GLY A 52 8.52 -5.24 5.88
CA GLY A 52 8.01 -4.74 7.16
C GLY A 52 8.36 -3.27 7.43
N VAL A 53 9.63 -2.89 7.22
CA VAL A 53 10.09 -1.50 7.38
C VAL A 53 9.39 -0.58 6.35
N ALA A 54 9.32 -0.99 5.09
CA ALA A 54 8.64 -0.23 4.05
C ALA A 54 7.13 -0.07 4.34
N ALA A 55 6.49 -1.09 4.90
CA ALA A 55 5.09 -1.04 5.33
C ALA A 55 4.89 -0.02 6.47
N MET A 56 5.78 0.02 7.47
CA MET A 56 5.73 1.03 8.53
C MET A 56 5.84 2.45 7.96
N LEU A 57 6.77 2.68 7.02
CA LEU A 57 6.89 3.97 6.33
C LEU A 57 5.63 4.32 5.52
N ALA A 58 5.02 3.33 4.86
CA ALA A 58 3.78 3.54 4.10
C ALA A 58 2.60 3.90 5.00
N ILE A 59 2.51 3.30 6.20
CA ILE A 59 1.50 3.65 7.22
C ILE A 59 1.70 5.09 7.72
N LEU A 60 2.94 5.51 7.99
CA LEU A 60 3.25 6.89 8.36
C LEU A 60 2.89 7.87 7.22
N ALA A 61 3.21 7.50 5.98
CA ALA A 61 2.87 8.29 4.81
C ALA A 61 1.34 8.42 4.65
N LEU A 62 0.59 7.34 4.82
CA LEU A 62 -0.87 7.34 4.84
C LEU A 62 -1.41 8.29 5.91
N GLY A 63 -0.91 8.18 7.15
CA GLY A 63 -1.29 9.06 8.26
C GLY A 63 -1.06 10.54 7.96
N SER A 64 0.03 10.88 7.27
CA SER A 64 0.31 12.27 6.86
C SER A 64 -0.71 12.83 5.86
N VAL A 65 -1.28 11.98 5.01
CA VAL A 65 -2.17 12.35 3.89
C VAL A 65 -3.64 12.44 4.33
N LEU A 66 -4.07 11.57 5.26
CA LEU A 66 -5.48 11.44 5.66
C LEU A 66 -6.17 12.78 6.01
N PRO A 67 -5.65 13.62 6.93
CA PRO A 67 -6.40 14.76 7.45
C PRO A 67 -6.78 15.80 6.38
N PHE A 68 -5.90 16.00 5.40
CA PHE A 68 -6.04 17.05 4.39
C PHE A 68 -6.64 16.53 3.09
N HIS A 69 -6.19 15.38 2.60
CA HIS A 69 -6.64 14.85 1.32
C HIS A 69 -8.00 14.17 1.40
N LEU A 70 -8.32 13.48 2.51
CA LEU A 70 -9.63 12.85 2.68
C LEU A 70 -10.73 13.92 2.80
N LYS A 71 -10.50 14.97 3.60
CA LYS A 71 -11.46 16.08 3.76
C LYS A 71 -11.69 16.81 2.43
N ALA A 72 -10.62 17.06 1.66
CA ALA A 72 -10.72 17.68 0.35
C ALA A 72 -11.45 16.78 -0.68
N GLY A 73 -11.11 15.49 -0.73
CA GLY A 73 -11.72 14.51 -1.64
C GLY A 73 -13.19 14.25 -1.33
N LEU A 74 -13.56 14.21 -0.05
CA LEU A 74 -14.95 14.15 0.38
C LEU A 74 -15.70 15.41 -0.06
N LYS A 75 -15.15 16.61 0.13
CA LYS A 75 -15.84 17.85 -0.29
C LYS A 75 -16.01 17.97 -1.81
N SER A 76 -15.06 17.46 -2.59
CA SER A 76 -15.06 17.58 -4.06
C SER A 76 -16.09 16.68 -4.77
N LYS A 77 -16.52 15.56 -4.15
CA LYS A 77 -17.35 14.49 -4.74
C LYS A 77 -16.74 13.78 -5.96
N ARG A 78 -15.84 14.42 -6.70
CA ARG A 78 -15.05 13.86 -7.80
C ARG A 78 -14.00 12.89 -7.24
N LYS A 79 -13.90 11.70 -7.84
CA LYS A 79 -12.89 10.64 -7.53
C LYS A 79 -12.95 10.03 -6.11
N ARG A 80 -14.07 10.18 -5.37
CA ARG A 80 -14.27 9.55 -4.04
C ARG A 80 -14.08 8.03 -4.05
N LEU A 81 -14.53 7.36 -5.10
CA LEU A 81 -14.41 5.90 -5.24
C LEU A 81 -12.93 5.46 -5.28
N SER A 82 -12.09 6.22 -5.98
CA SER A 82 -10.64 5.93 -6.04
C SER A 82 -9.97 6.16 -4.69
N GLY A 83 -10.26 7.27 -4.01
CA GLY A 83 -9.65 7.57 -2.71
C GLY A 83 -10.10 6.63 -1.59
N ILE A 84 -11.41 6.38 -1.48
CA ILE A 84 -11.98 5.46 -0.48
C ILE A 84 -11.55 4.03 -0.77
N GLY A 85 -11.56 3.60 -2.04
CA GLY A 85 -11.09 2.27 -2.42
C GLY A 85 -9.64 2.04 -2.00
N GLN A 86 -8.74 2.98 -2.29
CA GLN A 86 -7.34 2.90 -1.87
C GLN A 86 -7.19 2.84 -0.34
N LEU A 87 -7.98 3.62 0.40
CA LEU A 87 -7.99 3.58 1.86
C LEU A 87 -8.49 2.23 2.40
N SER A 88 -9.53 1.65 1.79
CA SER A 88 -10.05 0.32 2.15
C SER A 88 -9.02 -0.78 1.91
N PHE A 89 -8.32 -0.75 0.78
CA PHE A 89 -7.22 -1.67 0.50
C PHE A 89 -6.10 -1.57 1.54
N LEU A 90 -5.64 -0.36 1.84
CA LEU A 90 -4.60 -0.13 2.85
C LEU A 90 -5.05 -0.57 4.24
N GLY A 91 -6.31 -0.30 4.62
CA GLY A 91 -6.88 -0.79 5.88
C GLY A 91 -6.89 -2.32 5.95
N ALA A 92 -7.32 -3.00 4.89
CA ALA A 92 -7.28 -4.46 4.81
C ALA A 92 -5.85 -5.02 4.90
N LEU A 93 -4.87 -4.38 4.24
CA LEU A 93 -3.47 -4.77 4.30
C LEU A 93 -2.85 -4.58 5.69
N ILE A 94 -3.18 -3.49 6.38
CA ILE A 94 -2.73 -3.25 7.76
C ILE A 94 -3.31 -4.31 8.69
N ILE A 95 -4.62 -4.59 8.59
CA ILE A 95 -5.29 -5.58 9.43
C ILE A 95 -4.71 -6.98 9.18
N THR A 96 -4.60 -7.40 7.93
CA THR A 96 -4.05 -8.72 7.58
C THR A 96 -2.58 -8.83 7.95
N GLY A 97 -1.77 -7.79 7.76
CA GLY A 97 -0.37 -7.77 8.21
C GLY A 97 -0.24 -7.90 9.73
N ALA A 98 -1.12 -7.23 10.50
CA ALA A 98 -1.18 -7.39 11.94
C ALA A 98 -1.59 -8.81 12.34
N LEU A 99 -2.57 -9.41 11.67
CA LEU A 99 -3.00 -10.79 11.91
C LEU A 99 -1.91 -11.82 11.55
N LEU A 100 -1.04 -11.55 10.57
CA LEU A 100 0.10 -12.43 10.28
C LEU A 100 1.12 -12.48 11.42
N TYR A 101 1.22 -11.41 12.21
CA TYR A 101 2.18 -11.32 13.30
C TYR A 101 1.56 -11.68 14.67
N TYR A 102 0.30 -11.29 14.88
CA TYR A 102 -0.37 -11.38 16.18
C TYR A 102 -1.64 -12.24 16.18
N GLY A 103 -2.06 -12.76 15.02
CA GLY A 103 -3.26 -13.59 14.89
C GLY A 103 -3.01 -15.05 15.28
N PRO A 104 -4.09 -15.83 15.49
CA PRO A 104 -3.97 -17.25 15.80
C PRO A 104 -3.48 -18.05 14.57
N GLU A 105 -2.70 -19.10 14.82
CA GLU A 105 -2.19 -20.00 13.76
C GLU A 105 -3.30 -20.59 12.89
N THR A 106 -4.49 -20.83 13.46
CA THR A 106 -5.64 -21.44 12.76
C THR A 106 -6.16 -20.63 11.57
N ILE A 107 -5.90 -19.31 11.54
CA ILE A 107 -6.32 -18.45 10.41
C ILE A 107 -5.15 -18.07 9.51
N ARG A 108 -3.91 -18.42 9.88
CA ARG A 108 -2.68 -17.87 9.29
C ARG A 108 -2.61 -18.10 7.78
N GLU A 109 -2.89 -19.30 7.29
CA GLU A 109 -2.88 -19.63 5.86
C GLU A 109 -3.90 -18.81 5.05
N SER A 110 -5.11 -18.64 5.59
CA SER A 110 -6.13 -17.79 4.98
C SER A 110 -5.69 -16.32 4.96
N VAL A 111 -5.08 -15.83 6.04
CA VAL A 111 -4.58 -14.46 6.13
C VAL A 111 -3.42 -14.24 5.16
N ILE A 112 -2.50 -15.19 4.99
CA ILE A 112 -1.41 -15.13 3.99
C ILE A 112 -2.04 -14.92 2.60
N THR A 113 -3.00 -15.77 2.25
CA THR A 113 -3.66 -15.75 0.93
C THR A 113 -4.34 -14.40 0.69
N ILE A 114 -5.15 -13.94 1.66
CA ILE A 114 -5.84 -12.65 1.56
C ILE A 114 -4.82 -11.51 1.44
N HIS A 115 -3.77 -11.50 2.26
CA HIS A 115 -2.79 -10.41 2.31
C HIS A 115 -2.12 -10.20 0.95
N TRP A 116 -1.60 -11.27 0.33
CA TRP A 116 -0.90 -11.11 -0.95
C TRP A 116 -1.87 -10.81 -2.10
N MET A 117 -3.08 -11.42 -2.13
CA MET A 117 -4.07 -11.13 -3.18
C MET A 117 -4.52 -9.66 -3.14
N VAL A 118 -4.87 -9.17 -1.95
CA VAL A 118 -5.24 -7.77 -1.71
C VAL A 118 -4.05 -6.86 -2.02
N GLY A 119 -2.82 -7.28 -1.70
CA GLY A 119 -1.59 -6.52 -1.95
C GLY A 119 -1.31 -6.31 -3.43
N LEU A 120 -1.42 -7.37 -4.24
CA LEU A 120 -1.26 -7.28 -5.69
C LEU A 120 -2.35 -6.43 -6.34
N LEU A 121 -3.60 -6.61 -5.93
CA LEU A 121 -4.73 -5.82 -6.43
C LEU A 121 -4.57 -4.34 -6.09
N PHE A 122 -4.22 -4.04 -4.84
CA PHE A 122 -3.89 -2.68 -4.41
C PHE A 122 -2.77 -2.08 -5.26
N PHE A 123 -1.66 -2.82 -5.45
CA PHE A 123 -0.51 -2.33 -6.19
C PHE A 123 -0.86 -1.98 -7.64
N ALA A 124 -1.60 -2.85 -8.33
CA ALA A 124 -2.08 -2.58 -9.68
C ALA A 124 -2.96 -1.32 -9.75
N ILE A 125 -3.94 -1.20 -8.85
CA ILE A 125 -4.83 -0.03 -8.81
C ILE A 125 -4.06 1.24 -8.43
N PHE A 126 -3.07 1.14 -7.52
CA PHE A 126 -2.23 2.26 -7.12
C PHE A 126 -1.41 2.80 -8.30
N LEU A 127 -0.79 1.91 -9.10
CA LEU A 127 -0.10 2.32 -10.33
C LEU A 127 -1.04 3.04 -11.29
N LEU A 128 -2.22 2.47 -11.55
CA LEU A 128 -3.24 3.12 -12.39
C LEU A 128 -3.67 4.49 -11.83
N HIS A 129 -3.81 4.61 -10.51
CA HIS A 129 -4.12 5.88 -9.86
C HIS A 129 -3.03 6.92 -10.12
N VAL A 130 -1.76 6.55 -9.95
CA VAL A 130 -0.62 7.45 -10.14
C VAL A 130 -0.51 7.94 -11.58
N PHE A 131 -0.66 7.05 -12.57
CA PHE A 131 -0.62 7.44 -13.98
C PHE A 131 -1.82 8.30 -14.37
N ASN A 132 -3.03 7.92 -13.99
CA ASN A 132 -4.25 8.66 -14.34
C ASN A 132 -4.40 10.01 -13.63
N VAL A 133 -3.73 10.22 -12.49
CA VAL A 133 -3.69 11.54 -11.81
C VAL A 133 -2.71 12.48 -12.52
N ARG A 134 -1.66 11.95 -13.15
CA ARG A 134 -0.65 12.73 -13.88
C ARG A 134 -1.23 13.37 -15.14
N ASP A 135 -2.11 12.67 -15.84
CA ASP A 135 -2.78 13.16 -17.06
C ASP A 135 -3.84 14.26 -16.81
N GLN A 136 -4.25 14.50 -15.55
CA GLN A 136 -5.22 15.55 -15.21
C GLN A 136 -4.56 16.84 -14.69
N GLN A 137 -3.23 16.87 -14.60
CA GLN A 137 -2.44 18.03 -14.14
C GLN A 137 -1.47 18.58 -15.20
N ALA A 138 -1.40 17.95 -16.38
CA ALA A 138 -0.73 18.45 -17.59
C ALA A 138 -1.74 19.17 -18.48
#